data_AF-A0A4R4HBD6-F1
#
_entry.id   AF-A0A4R4HBD6-F1
#
_cell.length_a   1.000
_cell.length_b   1.000
_cell.length_c   1.000
_cell.angle_alpha   90.00
_cell.angle_beta   90.00
_cell.angle_gamma   90.00
#
_symmetry.space_group_name_H-M   'P 1'
#
loop_
_entity.id
_entity.type
_entity.pdbx_description
1 polymer ?
#
loop_
_entity_poly.entity_id
_entity_poly.type
_entity_poly.pdbx_seq_one_letter_code
_entity_poly.pdbx_strand_id
1 'polypeptide(L)'
;MNGEMMEYMVGRRGIPMDVLTRMKIEERLEFLPQTGKEEACICFPYLEDGVMKNMKFRDAAKHFKMVKGAELIPWNIDAIKGKEKCYITEGEIDALSLIAAGLEEVVSVPNGAGGANLQWLDRFVESHFDDKTEIILAMDTDKRGVELRDELVRRLGMDRCKVVAWGEGCKDANEYLLKYDLPRLRQQVEQAAEIPLEGVFCPMDEWDTLMDIYYNGMPEGADTGLENLDRLIKFERGFVLTVTGVPGSGKSEFVDEIAMRLLLRHDWKVGYFSPENTPLAYHYRKLIRRVVGKRFEHKGMPLPEAGQAIRYLAQSVFSIMPKEDFSVESVLRIAAQLVSRKGVKVLVVDPFNRFEHQIPDWETETQYISRIFDEFSNFAVKHKVLLILVAHPTKLRREPGSKRWPVPTLYDINGSAAFFNKTDYGMVIDRNDELGQVLVRVAKVRFDHLGGPGDAFFAFSTYNGRYTPTEERTLDHNPPEPKWEHTNFLTEKLKPEQQGLGFNEGE
;
A
#
# COMPACT_ATOMS: atom_id res chain seq x y z
N MET A 1 -19.21 0.34 -56.95
CA MET A 1 -18.72 -0.14 -55.64
C MET A 1 -18.93 -1.64 -55.64
N ASN A 2 -17.86 -2.41 -55.42
CA ASN A 2 -17.86 -3.87 -55.59
C ASN A 2 -18.23 -4.62 -54.29
N GLY A 3 -18.63 -3.91 -53.22
CA GLY A 3 -18.97 -4.55 -51.95
C GLY A 3 -17.75 -4.96 -51.12
N GLU A 4 -16.55 -4.50 -51.48
CA GLU A 4 -15.27 -4.89 -50.87
C GLU A 4 -15.22 -4.59 -49.36
N MET A 5 -15.86 -3.50 -48.91
CA MET A 5 -15.89 -3.14 -47.49
C MET A 5 -16.90 -3.98 -46.71
N MET A 6 -18.00 -4.40 -47.35
CA MET A 6 -18.95 -5.34 -46.75
C MET A 6 -18.33 -6.73 -46.64
N GLU A 7 -17.61 -7.18 -47.67
CA GLU A 7 -16.81 -8.41 -47.62
C GLU A 7 -15.72 -8.35 -46.55
N TYR A 8 -15.09 -7.19 -46.34
CA TYR A 8 -14.17 -6.98 -45.22
C TYR A 8 -14.85 -7.16 -43.87
N MET A 9 -16.05 -6.61 -43.67
CA MET A 9 -16.80 -6.75 -42.41
C MET A 9 -17.20 -8.22 -42.16
N VAL A 10 -17.67 -8.91 -43.19
CA VAL A 10 -18.04 -10.33 -43.05
C VAL A 10 -16.81 -11.22 -42.88
N GLY A 11 -15.84 -11.13 -43.78
CA GLY A 11 -14.71 -12.06 -43.86
C GLY A 11 -13.55 -11.76 -42.91
N ARG A 12 -13.30 -10.48 -42.58
CA ARG A 12 -12.18 -10.09 -41.70
C ARG A 12 -12.62 -9.67 -40.31
N ARG A 13 -13.86 -9.22 -40.12
CA ARG A 13 -14.41 -8.84 -38.81
C ARG A 13 -15.39 -9.84 -38.24
N GLY A 14 -15.80 -10.85 -39.02
CA GLY A 14 -16.70 -11.91 -38.56
C GLY A 14 -18.12 -11.43 -38.28
N ILE A 15 -18.52 -10.26 -38.81
CA ILE A 15 -19.85 -9.69 -38.57
C ILE A 15 -20.82 -10.19 -39.64
N PRO A 16 -21.90 -10.89 -39.29
CA PRO A 16 -22.87 -11.41 -40.24
C PRO A 16 -23.55 -10.32 -41.09
N MET A 17 -23.83 -10.62 -42.36
CA MET A 17 -24.42 -9.66 -43.32
C MET A 17 -25.83 -9.19 -42.92
N ASP A 18 -26.60 -10.06 -42.25
CA ASP A 18 -27.93 -9.72 -41.71
C ASP A 18 -27.83 -8.65 -40.61
N VAL A 19 -26.81 -8.75 -39.74
CA VAL A 19 -26.52 -7.74 -38.71
C VAL A 19 -26.14 -6.41 -39.37
N LEU A 20 -25.25 -6.43 -40.36
CA LEU A 20 -24.86 -5.21 -41.09
C LEU A 20 -26.07 -4.54 -41.75
N THR A 21 -26.93 -5.32 -42.38
CA THR A 21 -28.15 -4.82 -43.05
C THR A 21 -29.13 -4.24 -42.03
N ARG A 22 -29.38 -4.93 -40.92
CA ARG A 22 -30.27 -4.48 -39.84
C ARG A 22 -29.79 -3.17 -39.21
N MET A 23 -28.48 -3.04 -39.02
CA MET A 23 -27.84 -1.85 -38.45
C MET A 23 -27.59 -0.74 -39.47
N LYS A 24 -28.10 -0.89 -40.72
CA LYS A 24 -27.98 0.09 -41.81
C LYS A 24 -26.52 0.48 -42.10
N ILE A 25 -25.63 -0.51 -41.99
CA ILE A 25 -24.21 -0.34 -42.34
C ILE A 25 -24.10 -0.40 -43.86
N GLU A 26 -23.47 0.61 -44.44
CA GLU A 26 -23.33 0.77 -45.88
C GLU A 26 -21.86 0.98 -46.27
N GLU A 27 -21.56 0.72 -47.55
CA GLU A 27 -20.30 1.09 -48.18
C GLU A 27 -20.51 2.34 -49.04
N ARG A 28 -19.63 3.34 -48.89
CA ARG A 28 -19.59 4.54 -49.75
C ARG A 28 -18.15 4.93 -50.06
N LEU A 29 -17.93 5.49 -51.25
CA LEU A 29 -16.70 6.22 -51.54
C LEU A 29 -16.78 7.58 -50.88
N GLU A 30 -15.78 7.90 -50.07
CA GLU A 30 -15.78 9.14 -49.30
C GLU A 30 -14.36 9.69 -49.16
N PHE A 31 -14.20 11.01 -49.31
CA PHE A 31 -12.91 11.68 -49.15
C PHE A 31 -12.43 11.61 -47.70
N LEU A 32 -11.26 11.00 -47.42
CA LEU A 32 -10.67 10.99 -46.08
C LEU A 32 -9.52 12.00 -45.98
N PRO A 33 -9.57 12.96 -45.04
CA PRO A 33 -8.48 13.93 -44.85
C PRO A 33 -7.11 13.31 -44.58
N GLN A 34 -7.08 12.13 -43.94
CA GLN A 34 -5.84 11.42 -43.61
C GLN A 34 -5.09 10.90 -44.83
N THR A 35 -5.82 10.48 -45.87
CA THR A 35 -5.23 9.93 -47.11
C THR A 35 -5.20 10.97 -48.23
N GLY A 36 -5.98 12.04 -48.11
CA GLY A 36 -6.07 13.10 -49.11
C GLY A 36 -6.77 12.68 -50.40
N LYS A 37 -7.52 11.56 -50.38
CA LYS A 37 -8.24 11.01 -51.54
C LYS A 37 -9.56 10.35 -51.12
N GLU A 38 -10.38 9.99 -52.10
CA GLU A 38 -11.57 9.16 -51.89
C GLU A 38 -11.17 7.72 -51.61
N GLU A 39 -11.71 7.15 -50.54
CA GLU A 39 -11.49 5.78 -50.12
C GLU A 39 -12.84 5.06 -49.98
N ALA A 40 -12.85 3.75 -50.22
CA ALA A 40 -14.01 2.93 -49.88
C ALA A 40 -14.13 2.86 -48.35
N CYS A 41 -15.25 3.35 -47.83
CA CYS A 41 -15.49 3.48 -46.40
C CYS A 41 -16.73 2.69 -45.98
N ILE A 42 -16.64 2.08 -44.79
CA ILE A 42 -17.80 1.64 -44.03
C ILE A 42 -18.43 2.87 -43.39
N CYS A 43 -19.74 2.98 -43.53
CA CYS A 43 -20.55 4.08 -43.02
C CYS A 43 -21.34 3.61 -41.80
N PHE A 44 -21.12 4.25 -40.65
CA PHE A 44 -21.85 4.02 -39.41
C PHE A 44 -22.82 5.18 -39.18
N PRO A 45 -24.14 4.99 -39.39
CA PRO A 45 -25.12 6.03 -39.17
C PRO A 45 -25.39 6.23 -37.68
N TYR A 46 -25.33 7.48 -37.21
CA TYR A 46 -25.69 7.85 -35.85
C TYR A 46 -27.10 8.44 -35.87
N LEU A 47 -28.04 7.69 -35.29
CA LEU A 47 -29.46 8.03 -35.26
C LEU A 47 -29.91 8.32 -33.83
N GLU A 48 -30.86 9.23 -33.68
CA GLU A 48 -31.60 9.46 -32.44
C GLU A 48 -33.08 9.66 -32.81
N ASP A 49 -33.96 8.87 -32.17
CA ASP A 49 -35.37 8.73 -32.51
C ASP A 49 -35.58 8.51 -34.03
N GLY A 50 -34.70 7.71 -34.63
CA GLY A 50 -34.68 7.42 -36.07
C GLY A 50 -34.21 8.56 -36.99
N VAL A 51 -33.86 9.73 -36.46
CA VAL A 51 -33.36 10.89 -37.21
C VAL A 51 -31.83 10.85 -37.29
N MET A 52 -31.28 11.06 -38.48
CA MET A 52 -29.82 11.09 -38.67
C MET A 52 -29.19 12.33 -38.05
N LYS A 53 -28.31 12.11 -37.06
CA LYS A 53 -27.57 13.17 -36.35
C LYS A 53 -26.13 13.28 -36.81
N ASN A 54 -25.51 12.15 -37.15
CA ASN A 54 -24.13 12.11 -37.63
C ASN A 54 -23.91 10.86 -38.51
N MET A 55 -22.76 10.81 -39.17
CA MET A 55 -22.30 9.67 -39.93
C MET A 55 -20.79 9.57 -39.76
N LYS A 56 -20.30 8.38 -39.40
CA LYS A 56 -18.85 8.10 -39.36
C LYS A 56 -18.47 7.23 -40.54
N PHE A 57 -17.40 7.65 -41.22
CA PHE A 57 -16.82 6.95 -42.35
C PHE A 57 -15.49 6.38 -41.92
N ARG A 58 -15.23 5.10 -42.21
CA ARG A 58 -13.99 4.43 -41.84
C ARG A 58 -13.51 3.49 -42.94
N ASP A 59 -12.24 3.61 -43.32
CA ASP A 59 -11.60 2.69 -44.27
C ASP A 59 -11.05 1.43 -43.57
N ALA A 60 -10.58 0.45 -44.36
CA ALA A 60 -9.97 -0.77 -43.82
C ALA A 60 -8.65 -0.52 -43.07
N ALA A 61 -7.96 0.59 -43.38
CA ALA A 61 -6.71 1.02 -42.76
C ALA A 61 -6.91 1.78 -41.43
N LYS A 62 -8.15 1.86 -40.93
CA LYS A 62 -8.54 2.52 -39.67
C LYS A 62 -8.47 4.05 -39.71
N HIS A 63 -8.38 4.69 -40.88
CA HIS A 63 -8.62 6.12 -41.03
C HIS A 63 -10.13 6.38 -40.96
N PHE A 64 -10.52 7.50 -40.36
CA PHE A 64 -11.95 7.81 -40.20
C PHE A 64 -12.25 9.29 -40.18
N LYS A 65 -13.48 9.65 -40.54
CA LYS A 65 -14.00 11.00 -40.32
C LYS A 65 -15.46 10.96 -39.90
N MET A 66 -15.94 12.05 -39.32
CA MET A 66 -17.36 12.32 -39.09
C MET A 66 -17.80 13.55 -39.87
N VAL A 67 -19.11 13.74 -40.02
CA VAL A 67 -19.67 14.93 -40.66
C VAL A 67 -19.32 16.17 -39.85
N LYS A 68 -18.74 17.18 -40.49
CA LYS A 68 -18.29 18.39 -39.81
C LYS A 68 -19.48 19.17 -39.23
N GLY A 69 -19.41 19.50 -37.94
CA GLY A 69 -20.46 20.25 -37.24
C GLY A 69 -21.68 19.41 -36.86
N ALA A 70 -21.66 18.12 -37.15
CA ALA A 70 -22.68 17.19 -36.66
C ALA A 70 -22.52 16.95 -35.16
N GLU A 71 -23.65 16.63 -34.52
CA GLU A 71 -23.69 16.37 -33.09
C GLU A 71 -22.97 15.05 -32.74
N LEU A 72 -22.29 15.02 -31.59
CA LEU A 72 -21.64 13.84 -31.06
C LEU A 72 -22.59 13.11 -30.11
N ILE A 73 -23.14 11.99 -30.57
CA ILE A 73 -24.03 11.11 -29.80
C ILE A 73 -23.45 9.69 -29.80
N PRO A 74 -23.75 8.84 -28.81
CA PRO A 74 -23.40 7.42 -28.89
C PRO A 74 -24.01 6.74 -30.11
N TRP A 75 -23.28 5.81 -30.71
CA TRP A 75 -23.84 5.01 -31.79
C TRP A 75 -24.88 4.04 -31.22
N ASN A 76 -25.99 3.87 -31.94
CA ASN A 76 -27.12 3.02 -31.56
C ASN A 76 -27.84 3.43 -30.24
N ILE A 77 -27.81 4.72 -29.87
CA ILE A 77 -28.34 5.21 -28.59
C ILE A 77 -29.81 4.86 -28.34
N ASP A 78 -30.64 4.80 -29.39
CA ASP A 78 -32.06 4.42 -29.29
C ASP A 78 -32.26 3.00 -28.74
N ALA A 79 -31.28 2.10 -28.89
CA ALA A 79 -31.41 0.69 -28.49
C ALA A 79 -31.50 0.50 -26.96
N ILE A 80 -31.03 1.47 -26.18
CA ILE A 80 -31.01 1.39 -24.71
C ILE A 80 -32.14 2.18 -24.04
N LYS A 81 -32.97 2.88 -24.81
CA LYS A 81 -34.05 3.72 -24.29
C LYS A 81 -35.16 2.86 -23.66
N GLY A 82 -35.48 3.08 -22.39
CA GLY A 82 -36.53 2.35 -21.66
C GLY A 82 -36.17 0.89 -21.35
N LYS A 83 -34.88 0.60 -21.18
CA LYS A 83 -34.34 -0.74 -20.89
C LYS A 83 -33.66 -0.73 -19.53
N GLU A 84 -33.77 -1.79 -18.75
CA GLU A 84 -33.09 -1.89 -17.44
C GLU A 84 -31.60 -2.29 -17.56
N LYS A 85 -31.22 -2.87 -18.71
CA LYS A 85 -29.88 -3.38 -18.98
C LYS A 85 -29.31 -2.78 -20.25
N CYS A 86 -28.01 -2.45 -20.26
CA CYS A 86 -27.30 -2.09 -21.49
C CYS A 86 -25.84 -2.54 -21.50
N TYR A 87 -25.28 -2.56 -22.70
CA TYR A 87 -23.87 -2.85 -22.96
C TYR A 87 -23.22 -1.64 -23.63
N ILE A 88 -22.05 -1.24 -23.16
CA ILE A 88 -21.29 -0.13 -23.72
C ILE A 88 -19.98 -0.68 -24.29
N THR A 89 -19.64 -0.34 -25.52
CA THR A 89 -18.35 -0.65 -26.17
C THR A 89 -17.57 0.61 -26.53
N GLU A 90 -16.27 0.48 -26.79
CA GLU A 90 -15.46 1.62 -27.23
C GLU A 90 -15.73 1.97 -28.71
N GLY A 91 -15.83 0.97 -29.58
CA GLY A 91 -15.99 1.14 -31.03
C GLY A 91 -17.28 0.53 -31.59
N GLU A 92 -17.64 0.96 -32.81
CA GLU A 92 -18.83 0.48 -33.51
C GLU A 92 -18.71 -1.00 -33.94
N ILE A 93 -17.50 -1.45 -34.28
CA ILE A 93 -17.24 -2.85 -34.67
C ILE A 93 -17.44 -3.78 -33.47
N ASP A 94 -17.04 -3.34 -32.27
CA ASP A 94 -17.27 -4.09 -31.03
C ASP A 94 -18.76 -4.16 -30.71
N ALA A 95 -19.49 -3.04 -30.87
CA ALA A 95 -20.94 -3.02 -30.70
C ALA A 95 -21.62 -4.00 -31.66
N LEU A 96 -21.23 -3.98 -32.94
CA LEU A 96 -21.72 -4.94 -33.94
C LEU A 96 -21.37 -6.39 -33.58
N SER A 97 -20.22 -6.64 -32.96
CA SER A 97 -19.82 -7.98 -32.51
C SER A 97 -20.73 -8.49 -31.38
N LEU A 98 -21.09 -7.62 -30.43
CA LEU A 98 -22.07 -7.95 -29.38
C LEU A 98 -23.48 -8.17 -29.93
N ILE A 99 -23.90 -7.33 -30.88
CA ILE A 99 -25.18 -7.47 -31.58
C ILE A 99 -25.25 -8.79 -32.34
N ALA A 100 -24.18 -9.18 -33.02
CA ALA A 100 -24.08 -10.48 -33.68
C ALA A 100 -24.18 -11.65 -32.70
N ALA A 101 -23.71 -11.47 -31.46
CA ALA A 101 -23.83 -12.46 -30.37
C ALA A 101 -25.24 -12.50 -29.72
N GLY A 102 -26.19 -11.71 -30.24
CA GLY A 102 -27.57 -11.65 -29.79
C GLY A 102 -27.80 -10.76 -28.56
N LEU A 103 -26.95 -9.75 -28.37
CA LEU A 103 -27.13 -8.69 -27.37
C LEU A 103 -27.61 -7.43 -28.10
N GLU A 104 -28.86 -6.99 -27.89
CA GLU A 104 -29.47 -5.94 -28.71
C GLU A 104 -29.34 -4.55 -28.08
N GLU A 105 -29.30 -4.45 -26.74
CA GLU A 105 -29.19 -3.20 -25.98
C GLU A 105 -27.75 -2.66 -25.92
N VAL A 106 -27.09 -2.53 -27.07
CA VAL A 106 -25.66 -2.19 -27.19
C VAL A 106 -25.46 -0.79 -27.78
N VAL A 107 -24.59 0.00 -27.15
CA VAL A 107 -24.13 1.30 -27.67
C VAL A 107 -22.61 1.35 -27.76
N SER A 108 -22.07 2.17 -28.67
CA SER A 108 -20.64 2.53 -28.66
C SER A 108 -20.45 4.02 -28.40
N VAL A 109 -19.37 4.38 -27.70
CA VAL A 109 -19.07 5.78 -27.40
C VAL A 109 -18.73 6.56 -28.69
N PRO A 110 -19.06 7.87 -28.79
CA PRO A 110 -18.91 8.64 -30.03
C PRO A 110 -17.47 8.83 -30.51
N ASN A 111 -16.51 9.02 -29.60
CA ASN A 111 -15.13 9.39 -29.93
C ASN A 111 -14.09 8.34 -29.50
N GLY A 112 -14.50 7.09 -29.26
CA GLY A 112 -13.66 6.09 -28.59
C GLY A 112 -13.09 6.63 -27.26
N ALA A 113 -11.91 6.16 -26.86
CA ALA A 113 -11.16 6.73 -25.74
C ALA A 113 -10.43 8.05 -26.06
N GLY A 114 -10.87 8.73 -27.14
CA GLY A 114 -10.37 9.99 -27.69
C GLY A 114 -10.60 11.23 -26.81
N GLY A 115 -11.69 11.24 -26.04
CA GLY A 115 -12.16 12.40 -25.28
C GLY A 115 -12.33 12.07 -23.81
N ALA A 116 -11.37 12.48 -22.98
CA ALA A 116 -11.45 12.37 -21.52
C ALA A 116 -12.62 13.17 -20.91
N ASN A 117 -13.24 14.06 -21.67
CA ASN A 117 -14.39 14.83 -21.24
C ASN A 117 -15.66 14.17 -21.80
N LEU A 118 -16.34 13.36 -20.99
CA LEU A 118 -17.60 12.69 -21.32
C LEU A 118 -18.80 13.68 -21.42
N GLN A 119 -18.61 14.86 -22.02
CA GLN A 119 -19.67 15.87 -22.13
C GLN A 119 -20.90 15.37 -22.88
N TRP A 120 -20.70 14.46 -23.84
CA TRP A 120 -21.82 13.81 -24.55
C TRP A 120 -22.72 13.06 -23.56
N LEU A 121 -22.16 12.48 -22.49
CA LEU A 121 -22.90 11.67 -21.54
C LEU A 121 -23.91 12.51 -20.77
N ASP A 122 -23.59 13.78 -20.47
CA ASP A 122 -24.47 14.71 -19.73
C ASP A 122 -25.88 14.79 -20.34
N ARG A 123 -25.97 14.75 -21.68
CA ARG A 123 -27.25 14.79 -22.41
C ARG A 123 -28.08 13.52 -22.25
N PHE A 124 -27.43 12.38 -22.05
CA PHE A 124 -28.04 11.06 -22.10
C PHE A 124 -28.22 10.40 -20.73
N VAL A 125 -27.62 10.91 -19.65
CA VAL A 125 -27.76 10.36 -18.28
C VAL A 125 -29.23 10.20 -17.90
N GLU A 126 -29.97 11.31 -17.81
CA GLU A 126 -31.37 11.29 -17.36
C GLU A 126 -32.30 10.55 -18.33
N SER A 127 -32.00 10.61 -19.63
CA SER A 127 -32.92 10.12 -20.67
C SER A 127 -32.71 8.66 -21.06
N HIS A 128 -31.49 8.13 -20.93
CA HIS A 128 -31.11 6.79 -21.43
C HIS A 128 -30.36 5.93 -20.42
N PHE A 129 -29.79 6.48 -19.34
CA PHE A 129 -28.98 5.71 -18.39
C PHE A 129 -29.53 5.65 -16.96
N ASP A 130 -30.39 6.59 -16.55
CA ASP A 130 -30.92 6.63 -15.18
C ASP A 130 -31.81 5.42 -14.83
N ASP A 131 -32.57 4.90 -15.79
CA ASP A 131 -33.42 3.72 -15.66
C ASP A 131 -32.65 2.39 -15.68
N LYS A 132 -31.32 2.41 -15.84
CA LYS A 132 -30.49 1.20 -15.87
C LYS A 132 -30.24 0.69 -14.46
N THR A 133 -30.44 -0.61 -14.25
CA THR A 133 -30.02 -1.33 -13.05
C THR A 133 -28.72 -2.10 -13.27
N GLU A 134 -28.40 -2.44 -14.53
CA GLU A 134 -27.19 -3.17 -14.89
C GLU A 134 -26.56 -2.60 -16.18
N ILE A 135 -25.31 -2.15 -16.09
CA ILE A 135 -24.53 -1.57 -17.18
C ILE A 135 -23.25 -2.38 -17.36
N ILE A 136 -23.08 -3.00 -18.53
CA ILE A 136 -21.93 -3.84 -18.82
C ILE A 136 -20.96 -3.07 -19.70
N LEU A 137 -19.76 -2.85 -19.18
CA LEU A 137 -18.67 -2.15 -19.84
C LEU A 137 -17.75 -3.14 -20.54
N ALA A 138 -17.89 -3.21 -21.86
CA ALA A 138 -17.11 -4.04 -22.78
C ALA A 138 -16.05 -3.16 -23.47
N MET A 139 -15.15 -2.56 -22.68
CA MET A 139 -14.13 -1.59 -23.12
C MET A 139 -12.85 -2.27 -23.59
N ASP A 140 -12.03 -1.57 -24.38
CA ASP A 140 -10.70 -2.05 -24.77
C ASP A 140 -9.79 -2.22 -23.55
N THR A 141 -8.87 -3.20 -23.59
CA THR A 141 -7.89 -3.42 -22.51
C THR A 141 -6.67 -2.50 -22.55
N ASP A 142 -6.58 -1.58 -23.52
CA ASP A 142 -5.47 -0.63 -23.57
C ASP A 142 -5.62 0.51 -22.54
N LYS A 143 -4.53 1.27 -22.35
CA LYS A 143 -4.50 2.35 -21.34
C LYS A 143 -5.66 3.34 -21.49
N ARG A 144 -6.03 3.70 -22.72
CA ARG A 144 -7.08 4.68 -22.96
C ARG A 144 -8.46 4.07 -22.71
N GLY A 145 -8.66 2.81 -23.11
CA GLY A 145 -9.88 2.06 -22.80
C GLY A 145 -10.11 1.91 -21.30
N VAL A 146 -9.04 1.66 -20.53
CA VAL A 146 -9.08 1.62 -19.05
C VAL A 146 -9.44 2.97 -18.45
N GLU A 147 -8.83 4.07 -18.91
CA GLU A 147 -9.16 5.43 -18.43
C GLU A 147 -10.63 5.79 -18.72
N LEU A 148 -11.13 5.45 -19.91
CA LEU A 148 -12.52 5.64 -20.30
C LEU A 148 -13.48 4.81 -19.45
N ARG A 149 -13.14 3.54 -19.22
CA ARG A 149 -13.89 2.63 -18.34
C ARG A 149 -14.06 3.25 -16.96
N ASP A 150 -12.97 3.66 -16.33
CA ASP A 150 -12.99 4.16 -14.95
C ASP A 150 -13.82 5.45 -14.83
N GLU A 151 -13.75 6.33 -15.85
CA GLU A 151 -14.57 7.52 -15.90
C GLU A 151 -16.06 7.20 -16.14
N LEU A 152 -16.40 6.21 -16.98
CA LEU A 152 -17.78 5.73 -17.14
C LEU A 152 -18.33 5.15 -15.84
N VAL A 153 -17.57 4.30 -15.15
CA VAL A 153 -17.92 3.73 -13.84
C VAL A 153 -18.22 4.84 -12.84
N ARG A 154 -17.34 5.83 -12.75
CA ARG A 154 -17.49 6.97 -11.83
C ARG A 154 -18.76 7.75 -12.11
N ARG A 155 -19.14 7.91 -13.37
CA ARG A 155 -20.29 8.72 -13.79
C ARG A 155 -21.62 7.99 -13.79
N LEU A 156 -21.62 6.71 -14.14
CA LEU A 156 -22.81 5.87 -14.25
C LEU A 156 -23.15 5.13 -12.95
N GLY A 157 -22.23 5.13 -11.97
CA GLY A 157 -22.41 4.48 -10.68
C GLY A 157 -21.76 3.09 -10.65
N MET A 158 -20.88 2.88 -9.67
CA MET A 158 -20.12 1.65 -9.52
C MET A 158 -21.01 0.44 -9.22
N ASP A 159 -22.08 0.66 -8.45
CA ASP A 159 -23.06 -0.33 -8.02
C ASP A 159 -23.87 -0.96 -9.17
N ARG A 160 -23.95 -0.25 -10.29
CA ARG A 160 -24.68 -0.69 -11.48
C ARG A 160 -23.75 -1.19 -12.59
N CYS A 161 -22.45 -0.95 -12.47
CA CYS A 161 -21.47 -1.26 -13.51
C CYS A 161 -20.82 -2.63 -13.30
N LYS A 162 -20.71 -3.41 -14.37
CA LYS A 162 -19.86 -4.61 -14.47
C LYS A 162 -18.88 -4.45 -15.61
N VAL A 163 -17.71 -5.06 -15.49
CA VAL A 163 -16.64 -4.95 -16.50
C VAL A 163 -16.39 -6.32 -17.12
N VAL A 164 -16.36 -6.37 -18.45
CA VAL A 164 -15.98 -7.58 -19.17
C VAL A 164 -14.46 -7.73 -19.08
N ALA A 165 -13.99 -8.86 -18.54
CA ALA A 165 -12.60 -9.23 -18.60
C ALA A 165 -12.34 -9.98 -19.92
N TRP A 166 -11.62 -9.36 -20.85
CA TRP A 166 -11.19 -10.05 -22.07
C TRP A 166 -10.05 -11.02 -21.72
N GLY A 167 -10.24 -12.31 -22.00
CA GLY A 167 -9.24 -13.35 -21.72
C GLY A 167 -7.91 -13.12 -22.45
N GLU A 168 -6.90 -13.94 -22.13
CA GLU A 168 -5.53 -13.76 -22.63
C GLU A 168 -5.47 -13.64 -24.17
N GLY A 169 -4.85 -12.55 -24.65
CA GLY A 169 -4.63 -12.30 -26.08
C GLY A 169 -5.83 -11.73 -26.85
N CYS A 170 -6.84 -11.17 -26.17
CA CYS A 170 -7.92 -10.40 -26.78
C CYS A 170 -7.95 -8.98 -26.21
N LYS A 171 -7.97 -7.97 -27.08
CA LYS A 171 -8.04 -6.57 -26.68
C LYS A 171 -9.47 -6.07 -26.48
N ASP A 172 -10.37 -6.52 -27.34
CA ASP A 172 -11.73 -6.00 -27.49
C ASP A 172 -12.72 -7.13 -27.88
N ALA A 173 -14.00 -6.77 -28.04
CA ALA A 173 -15.06 -7.72 -28.34
C ALA A 173 -14.87 -8.37 -29.73
N ASN A 174 -14.40 -7.62 -30.72
CA ASN A 174 -14.19 -8.13 -32.06
C ASN A 174 -13.01 -9.10 -32.14
N GLU A 175 -11.90 -8.83 -31.45
CA GLU A 175 -10.77 -9.76 -31.35
C GLU A 175 -11.17 -11.04 -30.61
N TYR A 176 -12.00 -10.94 -29.57
CA TYR A 176 -12.54 -12.12 -28.88
C TYR A 176 -13.43 -12.95 -29.82
N LEU A 177 -14.31 -12.30 -30.60
CA LEU A 177 -15.12 -12.96 -31.63
C LEU A 177 -14.25 -13.73 -32.64
N LEU A 178 -13.23 -13.07 -33.18
CA LEU A 178 -12.37 -13.66 -34.23
C LEU A 178 -11.52 -14.82 -33.72
N LYS A 179 -11.14 -14.80 -32.43
CA LYS A 179 -10.36 -15.88 -31.80
C LYS A 179 -11.22 -17.10 -31.45
N TYR A 180 -12.48 -16.86 -31.08
CA TYR A 180 -13.39 -17.87 -30.59
C TYR A 180 -14.61 -18.00 -31.51
N ASP A 181 -15.80 -17.64 -31.03
CA ASP A 181 -17.06 -17.68 -31.77
C ASP A 181 -18.14 -16.81 -31.08
N LEU A 182 -19.29 -16.66 -31.73
CA LEU A 182 -20.42 -15.88 -31.21
C LEU A 182 -20.96 -16.40 -29.86
N PRO A 183 -21.19 -17.72 -29.66
CA PRO A 183 -21.64 -18.24 -28.36
C PRO A 183 -20.68 -17.94 -27.21
N ARG A 184 -19.36 -18.08 -27.43
CA ARG A 184 -18.35 -17.79 -26.40
C ARG A 184 -18.26 -16.30 -26.11
N LEU A 185 -18.36 -15.44 -27.12
CA LEU A 185 -18.42 -13.99 -26.91
C LEU A 185 -19.59 -13.63 -26.00
N ARG A 186 -20.78 -14.18 -26.29
CA ARG A 186 -21.97 -13.97 -25.46
C ARG A 186 -21.73 -14.40 -24.01
N GLN A 187 -21.23 -15.62 -23.82
CA GLN A 187 -20.93 -16.15 -22.49
C GLN A 187 -19.94 -15.27 -21.72
N GLN A 188 -18.87 -14.81 -22.38
CA GLN A 188 -17.85 -13.95 -21.76
C GLN A 188 -18.46 -12.63 -21.26
N VAL A 189 -19.35 -12.03 -22.04
CA VAL A 189 -20.00 -10.76 -21.69
C VAL A 189 -21.05 -10.95 -20.60
N GLU A 190 -21.79 -12.06 -20.61
CA GLU A 190 -22.75 -12.41 -19.54
C GLU A 190 -22.04 -12.72 -18.20
N GLN A 191 -20.75 -13.09 -18.23
CA GLN A 191 -19.89 -13.30 -17.06
C GLN A 191 -19.11 -12.05 -16.63
N ALA A 192 -19.50 -10.86 -17.08
CA ALA A 192 -18.87 -9.61 -16.66
C ALA A 192 -18.78 -9.52 -15.12
N ALA A 193 -17.59 -9.18 -14.63
CA ALA A 193 -17.31 -9.13 -13.20
C ALA A 193 -17.82 -7.83 -12.58
N GLU A 194 -18.29 -7.92 -11.34
CA GLU A 194 -18.52 -6.74 -10.51
C GLU A 194 -17.20 -5.99 -10.29
N ILE A 195 -17.30 -4.68 -10.16
CA ILE A 195 -16.13 -3.84 -9.90
C ILE A 195 -15.76 -4.02 -8.42
N PRO A 196 -14.51 -4.41 -8.10
CA PRO A 196 -14.08 -4.58 -6.72
C PRO A 196 -14.30 -3.28 -5.94
N LEU A 197 -14.99 -3.37 -4.80
CA LEU A 197 -15.16 -2.24 -3.89
C LEU A 197 -13.80 -1.91 -3.25
N GLU A 198 -13.31 -0.70 -3.45
CA GLU A 198 -12.03 -0.27 -2.88
C GLU A 198 -12.08 -0.36 -1.34
N GLY A 199 -11.13 -1.10 -0.75
CA GLY A 199 -11.02 -1.28 0.69
C GLY A 199 -11.93 -2.36 1.29
N VAL A 200 -12.71 -3.07 0.47
CA VAL A 200 -13.47 -4.25 0.90
C VAL A 200 -12.72 -5.50 0.46
N PHE A 201 -12.42 -6.36 1.43
CA PHE A 201 -11.75 -7.64 1.20
C PHE A 201 -12.64 -8.76 1.74
N CYS A 202 -12.69 -9.88 1.02
CA CYS A 202 -13.32 -11.11 1.45
C CYS A 202 -12.26 -12.19 1.73
N PRO A 203 -12.59 -13.26 2.47
CA PRO A 203 -11.62 -14.32 2.78
C PRO A 203 -10.99 -14.97 1.54
N MET A 204 -11.69 -14.98 0.40
CA MET A 204 -11.14 -15.52 -0.84
C MET A 204 -9.98 -14.66 -1.40
N ASP A 205 -9.96 -13.35 -1.13
CA ASP A 205 -8.86 -12.47 -1.55
C ASP A 205 -7.56 -12.77 -0.81
N GLU A 206 -7.64 -13.41 0.37
CA GLU A 206 -6.52 -13.80 1.23
C GLU A 206 -6.37 -15.32 1.32
N TRP A 207 -6.93 -16.07 0.36
CA TRP A 207 -6.97 -17.54 0.40
C TRP A 207 -5.59 -18.16 0.65
N ASP A 208 -4.56 -17.73 -0.08
CA ASP A 208 -3.21 -18.28 0.06
C ASP A 208 -2.62 -17.99 1.45
N THR A 209 -2.79 -16.77 1.96
CA THR A 209 -2.36 -16.38 3.32
C THR A 209 -3.07 -17.22 4.38
N LEU A 210 -4.39 -17.44 4.23
CA LEU A 210 -5.19 -18.24 5.15
C LEU A 210 -4.81 -19.72 5.12
N MET A 211 -4.53 -20.26 3.94
CA MET A 211 -4.05 -21.64 3.81
C MET A 211 -2.65 -21.80 4.43
N ASP A 212 -1.76 -20.83 4.26
CA ASP A 212 -0.46 -20.84 4.93
C ASP A 212 -0.60 -20.84 6.45
N ILE A 213 -1.46 -19.97 7.01
CA ILE A 213 -1.77 -19.96 8.44
C ILE A 213 -2.37 -21.30 8.90
N TYR A 214 -3.26 -21.90 8.10
CA TYR A 214 -3.89 -23.18 8.43
C TYR A 214 -2.88 -24.34 8.49
N TYR A 215 -1.94 -24.40 7.53
CA TYR A 215 -0.98 -25.50 7.45
C TYR A 215 0.26 -25.29 8.31
N ASN A 216 0.75 -24.06 8.42
CA ASN A 216 2.02 -23.72 9.05
C ASN A 216 1.88 -22.97 10.39
N GLY A 217 0.65 -22.62 10.78
CA GLY A 217 0.38 -21.83 11.98
C GLY A 217 0.56 -20.33 11.76
N MET A 218 0.32 -19.54 12.81
CA MET A 218 0.54 -18.09 12.75
C MET A 218 2.03 -17.77 12.53
N PRO A 219 2.37 -16.77 11.70
CA PRO A 219 3.75 -16.41 11.46
C PRO A 219 4.45 -15.99 12.76
N GLU A 220 5.69 -16.44 12.95
CA GLU A 220 6.49 -15.96 14.08
C GLU A 220 6.93 -14.52 13.83
N GLY A 221 6.68 -13.63 14.80
CA GLY A 221 7.19 -12.26 14.76
C GLY A 221 8.72 -12.20 14.84
N ALA A 222 9.28 -11.04 14.54
CA ALA A 222 10.72 -10.76 14.62
C ALA A 222 11.20 -10.67 16.08
N ASP A 223 12.11 -11.56 16.47
CA ASP A 223 12.76 -11.57 17.78
C ASP A 223 13.96 -10.59 17.85
N THR A 224 14.34 -10.21 19.07
CA THR A 224 15.49 -9.34 19.34
C THR A 224 16.76 -10.11 19.69
N GLY A 225 16.67 -11.40 20.00
CA GLY A 225 17.74 -12.19 20.59
C GLY A 225 17.96 -11.93 22.09
N LEU A 226 17.08 -11.17 22.73
CA LEU A 226 17.03 -11.01 24.19
C LEU A 226 15.98 -11.98 24.72
N GLU A 227 16.38 -13.20 25.07
CA GLU A 227 15.45 -14.30 25.36
C GLU A 227 14.35 -13.97 26.37
N ASN A 228 14.66 -13.19 27.41
CA ASN A 228 13.68 -12.78 28.42
C ASN A 228 12.65 -11.78 27.88
N LEU A 229 12.99 -10.95 26.89
CA LEU A 229 12.05 -10.08 26.18
C LEU A 229 11.29 -10.85 25.10
N ASP A 230 11.98 -11.69 24.33
CA ASP A 230 11.40 -12.40 23.18
C ASP A 230 10.33 -13.41 23.59
N ARG A 231 10.35 -13.88 24.85
CA ARG A 231 9.27 -14.67 25.47
C ARG A 231 8.00 -13.85 25.72
N LEU A 232 8.12 -12.53 25.85
CA LEU A 232 7.03 -11.62 26.14
C LEU A 232 6.51 -10.91 24.89
N ILE A 233 7.40 -10.60 23.94
CA ILE A 233 7.07 -9.83 22.75
C ILE A 233 8.00 -10.17 21.58
N LYS A 234 7.39 -10.52 20.45
CA LYS A 234 8.00 -10.51 19.12
C LYS A 234 7.37 -9.38 18.29
N PHE A 235 8.10 -8.86 17.31
CA PHE A 235 7.69 -7.66 16.59
C PHE A 235 7.17 -7.97 15.19
N GLU A 236 6.17 -7.22 14.76
CA GLU A 236 5.62 -7.31 13.41
C GLU A 236 5.57 -5.93 12.75
N ARG A 237 5.75 -5.92 11.43
CA ARG A 237 5.63 -4.73 10.60
C ARG A 237 4.16 -4.43 10.35
N GLY A 238 3.80 -3.15 10.31
CA GLY A 238 2.39 -2.75 10.26
C GLY A 238 1.87 -2.25 11.60
N PHE A 239 2.62 -2.46 12.68
CA PHE A 239 2.17 -2.19 14.04
C PHE A 239 2.91 -1.01 14.68
N VAL A 240 2.29 -0.47 15.73
CA VAL A 240 2.82 0.62 16.54
C VAL A 240 3.23 0.11 17.92
N LEU A 241 4.48 0.37 18.30
CA LEU A 241 5.02 0.19 19.65
C LEU A 241 5.09 1.54 20.37
N THR A 242 4.32 1.72 21.43
CA THR A 242 4.44 2.89 22.31
C THR A 242 5.32 2.56 23.51
N VAL A 243 6.37 3.36 23.72
CA VAL A 243 7.32 3.23 24.82
C VAL A 243 7.22 4.43 25.76
N THR A 244 7.02 4.17 27.05
CA THR A 244 6.99 5.21 28.10
C THR A 244 7.88 4.86 29.29
N GLY A 245 7.98 5.77 30.25
CA GLY A 245 8.96 5.72 31.34
C GLY A 245 9.31 7.12 31.84
N VAL A 246 9.68 7.24 33.11
CA VAL A 246 10.05 8.54 33.71
C VAL A 246 11.23 9.19 32.95
N PRO A 247 11.35 10.53 32.95
CA PRO A 247 12.52 11.20 32.37
C PRO A 247 13.83 10.62 32.92
N GLY A 248 14.78 10.32 32.03
CA GLY A 248 16.06 9.69 32.40
C GLY A 248 16.03 8.17 32.60
N SER A 249 14.88 7.49 32.44
CA SER A 249 14.79 6.03 32.65
C SER A 249 15.51 5.17 31.59
N GLY A 250 16.01 5.77 30.51
CA GLY A 250 16.71 5.05 29.44
C GLY A 250 15.84 4.61 28.25
N LYS A 251 14.61 5.14 28.10
CA LYS A 251 13.70 4.85 26.97
C LYS A 251 14.41 4.84 25.60
N SER A 252 15.04 5.95 25.25
CA SER A 252 15.77 6.10 23.97
C SER A 252 16.88 5.08 23.81
N GLU A 253 17.61 4.77 24.89
CA GLU A 253 18.67 3.75 24.85
C GLU A 253 18.11 2.35 24.62
N PHE A 254 16.96 2.02 25.21
CA PHE A 254 16.32 0.73 25.00
C PHE A 254 15.65 0.62 23.63
N VAL A 255 15.04 1.70 23.12
CA VAL A 255 14.53 1.77 21.75
C VAL A 255 15.64 1.57 20.73
N ASP A 256 16.81 2.20 20.94
CA ASP A 256 17.96 1.96 20.08
C ASP A 256 18.50 0.52 20.22
N GLU A 257 18.34 -0.16 21.37
CA GLU A 257 18.67 -1.59 21.51
C GLU A 257 17.74 -2.44 20.62
N ILE A 258 16.42 -2.27 20.74
CA ILE A 258 15.42 -2.97 19.92
C ILE A 258 15.71 -2.73 18.44
N ALA A 259 15.85 -1.48 18.02
CA ALA A 259 16.06 -1.11 16.62
C ALA A 259 17.35 -1.73 16.04
N MET A 260 18.45 -1.73 16.80
CA MET A 260 19.70 -2.35 16.34
C MET A 260 19.64 -3.87 16.32
N ARG A 261 18.96 -4.50 17.28
CA ARG A 261 18.75 -5.96 17.27
C ARG A 261 17.91 -6.39 16.07
N LEU A 262 16.81 -5.70 15.78
CA LEU A 262 15.97 -5.96 14.61
C LEU A 262 16.73 -5.72 13.29
N LEU A 263 17.56 -4.68 13.23
CA LEU A 263 18.44 -4.45 12.08
C LEU A 263 19.44 -5.59 11.89
N LEU A 264 20.11 -6.01 12.96
CA LEU A 264 21.16 -7.03 12.90
C LEU A 264 20.61 -8.43 12.60
N ARG A 265 19.43 -8.78 13.10
CA ARG A 265 18.87 -10.14 12.93
C ARG A 265 17.99 -10.29 11.70
N HIS A 266 17.24 -9.25 11.34
CA HIS A 266 16.19 -9.34 10.31
C HIS A 266 16.40 -8.39 9.12
N ASP A 267 17.51 -7.63 9.11
CA ASP A 267 17.79 -6.59 8.12
C ASP A 267 16.68 -5.52 8.03
N TRP A 268 16.09 -5.21 9.19
CA TRP A 268 15.13 -4.13 9.31
C TRP A 268 15.84 -2.80 9.45
N LYS A 269 16.04 -2.14 8.30
CA LYS A 269 16.62 -0.79 8.24
C LYS A 269 15.77 0.22 8.99
N VAL A 270 16.42 1.20 9.61
CA VAL A 270 15.82 2.08 10.61
C VAL A 270 15.86 3.53 10.16
N GLY A 271 14.72 4.22 10.24
CA GLY A 271 14.60 5.67 10.17
C GLY A 271 14.39 6.26 11.55
N TYR A 272 15.11 7.32 11.90
CA TYR A 272 15.01 8.00 13.19
C TYR A 272 14.56 9.45 13.04
N PHE A 273 13.39 9.78 13.54
CA PHE A 273 13.05 11.15 13.93
C PHE A 273 13.37 11.31 15.41
N SER A 274 14.60 11.74 15.71
CA SER A 274 15.04 11.95 17.09
C SER A 274 15.77 13.29 17.25
N PRO A 275 15.02 14.41 17.34
CA PRO A 275 15.63 15.74 17.42
C PRO A 275 16.43 15.95 18.71
N GLU A 276 16.15 15.19 19.78
CA GLU A 276 16.88 15.28 21.06
C GLU A 276 18.28 14.67 21.02
N ASN A 277 18.54 13.74 20.09
CA ASN A 277 19.85 13.12 19.92
C ASN A 277 20.76 13.92 18.96
N THR A 278 20.68 15.26 19.03
CA THR A 278 21.51 16.19 18.25
C THR A 278 22.71 16.68 19.09
N PRO A 279 23.96 16.69 18.56
CA PRO A 279 24.37 16.39 17.18
C PRO A 279 24.26 14.92 16.78
N LEU A 280 23.91 14.65 15.51
CA LEU A 280 23.75 13.28 14.97
C LEU A 280 24.96 12.37 15.20
N ALA A 281 26.18 12.94 15.20
CA ALA A 281 27.40 12.21 15.49
C ALA A 281 27.36 11.52 16.87
N TYR A 282 26.68 12.12 17.86
CA TYR A 282 26.56 11.54 19.20
C TYR A 282 25.60 10.36 19.21
N HIS A 283 24.52 10.41 18.42
CA HIS A 283 23.63 9.28 18.22
C HIS A 283 24.34 8.13 17.52
N TYR A 284 24.98 8.40 16.38
CA TYR A 284 25.73 7.37 15.64
C TYR A 284 26.83 6.75 16.51
N ARG A 285 27.51 7.54 17.35
CA ARG A 285 28.46 7.01 18.33
C ARG A 285 27.81 5.98 19.27
N LYS A 286 26.59 6.20 19.76
CA LYS A 286 25.87 5.23 20.61
C LYS A 286 25.60 3.93 19.85
N LEU A 287 25.06 4.04 18.62
CA LEU A 287 24.74 2.89 17.79
C LEU A 287 25.98 2.06 17.43
N ILE A 288 27.08 2.71 17.06
CA ILE A 288 28.35 2.03 16.74
C ILE A 288 28.87 1.24 17.94
N ARG A 289 28.84 1.82 19.15
CA ARG A 289 29.27 1.13 20.38
C ARG A 289 28.44 -0.12 20.64
N ARG A 290 27.12 -0.01 20.45
CA ARG A 290 26.19 -1.12 20.63
C ARG A 290 26.43 -2.23 19.61
N VAL A 291 26.60 -1.89 18.34
CA VAL A 291 26.81 -2.88 17.28
C VAL A 291 28.18 -3.58 17.40
N VAL A 292 29.24 -2.84 17.71
CA VAL A 292 30.61 -3.39 17.83
C VAL A 292 30.86 -4.06 19.18
N GLY A 293 30.13 -3.68 20.24
CA GLY A 293 30.31 -4.25 21.57
C GLY A 293 31.46 -3.63 22.38
N LYS A 294 31.97 -2.46 21.93
CA LYS A 294 33.13 -1.76 22.51
C LYS A 294 32.90 -0.26 22.66
N ARG A 295 33.76 0.42 23.41
CA ARG A 295 33.81 1.90 23.43
C ARG A 295 34.24 2.45 22.07
N PHE A 296 33.61 3.53 21.62
CA PHE A 296 33.99 4.24 20.40
C PHE A 296 35.15 5.20 20.70
N GLU A 297 36.33 4.60 20.85
CA GLU A 297 37.57 5.27 21.20
C GLU A 297 38.72 4.53 20.51
N HIS A 298 39.73 5.26 20.04
CA HIS A 298 40.90 4.66 19.37
C HIS A 298 41.60 3.59 20.23
N LYS A 299 41.58 3.75 21.57
CA LYS A 299 42.21 2.84 22.53
C LYS A 299 41.46 1.50 22.72
N GLY A 300 40.31 1.29 22.07
CA GLY A 300 39.54 0.03 22.17
C GLY A 300 38.92 -0.45 20.87
N MET A 301 38.81 0.42 19.87
CA MET A 301 38.22 0.11 18.56
C MET A 301 39.16 0.63 17.47
N PRO A 302 39.92 -0.26 16.79
CA PRO A 302 40.77 0.12 15.67
C PRO A 302 39.97 0.78 14.54
N LEU A 303 40.61 1.69 13.81
CA LEU A 303 39.95 2.43 12.72
C LEU A 303 39.28 1.52 11.66
N PRO A 304 39.86 0.36 11.25
CA PRO A 304 39.19 -0.55 10.33
C PRO A 304 37.86 -1.09 10.87
N GLU A 305 37.80 -1.42 12.17
CA GLU A 305 36.59 -1.93 12.84
C GLU A 305 35.52 -0.82 12.94
N ALA A 306 35.92 0.38 13.36
CA ALA A 306 35.04 1.55 13.38
C ALA A 306 34.51 1.89 11.97
N GLY A 307 35.39 1.86 10.96
CA GLY A 307 35.04 2.13 9.57
C GLY A 307 34.11 1.08 8.96
N GLN A 308 34.20 -0.19 9.39
CA GLN A 308 33.23 -1.23 9.00
C GLN A 308 31.85 -0.92 9.59
N ALA A 309 31.77 -0.58 10.87
CA ALA A 309 30.51 -0.22 11.52
C ALA A 309 29.86 1.02 10.91
N ILE A 310 30.64 2.06 10.64
CA ILE A 310 30.15 3.28 9.99
C ILE A 310 29.57 2.97 8.60
N ARG A 311 30.29 2.19 7.77
CA ARG A 311 29.82 1.82 6.43
C ARG A 311 28.54 0.99 6.48
N TYR A 312 28.45 0.04 7.41
CA TYR A 312 27.24 -0.77 7.60
C TYR A 312 26.03 0.09 8.00
N LEU A 313 26.21 0.98 8.99
CA LEU A 313 25.13 1.86 9.45
C LEU A 313 24.74 2.89 8.39
N ALA A 314 25.68 3.40 7.58
CA ALA A 314 25.38 4.33 6.50
C ALA A 314 24.43 3.77 5.42
N GLN A 315 24.33 2.43 5.31
CA GLN A 315 23.43 1.75 4.37
C GLN A 315 22.06 1.40 4.98
N SER A 316 21.93 1.52 6.31
CA SER A 316 20.86 0.86 7.07
C SER A 316 20.18 1.75 8.11
N VAL A 317 20.80 2.86 8.51
CA VAL A 317 20.29 3.79 9.52
C VAL A 317 20.25 5.20 8.94
N PHE A 318 19.08 5.84 9.04
CA PHE A 318 18.83 7.15 8.45
C PHE A 318 18.20 8.08 9.48
N SER A 319 18.77 9.27 9.67
CA SER A 319 18.19 10.29 10.55
C SER A 319 17.31 11.26 9.75
N ILE A 320 16.10 11.49 10.23
CA ILE A 320 15.10 12.42 9.70
C ILE A 320 15.21 13.72 10.49
N MET A 321 15.64 14.78 9.80
CA MET A 321 15.70 16.14 10.34
C MET A 321 15.15 17.08 9.26
N PRO A 322 13.84 17.34 9.24
CA PRO A 322 13.23 18.26 8.28
C PRO A 322 13.84 19.66 8.42
N LYS A 323 13.97 20.39 7.31
CA LYS A 323 14.47 21.78 7.33
C LYS A 323 13.37 22.83 7.52
N GLU A 324 12.14 22.47 7.18
CA GLU A 324 10.98 23.37 7.13
C GLU A 324 10.29 23.43 8.50
N ASP A 325 9.68 22.31 8.90
CA ASP A 325 8.94 22.18 10.16
C ASP A 325 9.08 20.76 10.72
N PHE A 326 8.81 20.61 12.03
CA PHE A 326 8.63 19.31 12.66
C PHE A 326 7.17 18.90 12.72
N SER A 327 6.38 19.13 11.66
CA SER A 327 5.01 18.60 11.59
C SER A 327 5.02 17.07 11.38
N VAL A 328 3.96 16.41 11.82
CA VAL A 328 3.77 14.97 11.61
C VAL A 328 3.77 14.63 10.12
N GLU A 329 3.08 15.44 9.30
CA GLU A 329 3.00 15.25 7.85
C GLU A 329 4.38 15.31 7.19
N SER A 330 5.20 16.32 7.50
CA SER A 330 6.55 16.46 6.94
C SER A 330 7.46 15.29 7.30
N VAL A 331 7.40 14.82 8.56
CA VAL A 331 8.20 13.68 9.02
C VAL A 331 7.74 12.38 8.35
N LEU A 332 6.43 12.12 8.28
CA LEU A 332 5.89 10.93 7.63
C LEU A 332 6.13 10.94 6.11
N ARG A 333 6.10 12.12 5.46
CA ARG A 333 6.46 12.28 4.05
C ARG A 333 7.91 11.87 3.78
N ILE A 334 8.86 12.32 4.61
CA ILE A 334 10.27 11.92 4.49
C ILE A 334 10.44 10.43 4.82
N ALA A 335 9.75 9.93 5.85
CA ALA A 335 9.77 8.51 6.20
C ALA A 335 9.27 7.63 5.04
N ALA A 336 8.18 8.01 4.36
CA ALA A 336 7.68 7.31 3.18
C ALA A 336 8.72 7.23 2.05
N GLN A 337 9.48 8.32 1.83
CA GLN A 337 10.58 8.32 0.87
C GLN A 337 11.72 7.37 1.29
N LEU A 338 12.03 7.26 2.58
CA LEU A 338 13.02 6.31 3.09
C LEU A 338 12.55 4.86 2.96
N VAL A 339 11.26 4.58 3.20
CA VAL A 339 10.68 3.26 2.95
C VAL A 339 10.83 2.90 1.47
N SER A 340 10.35 3.76 0.57
CA SER A 340 10.34 3.50 -0.86
C SER A 340 11.76 3.42 -1.48
N ARG A 341 12.68 4.31 -1.10
CA ARG A 341 14.01 4.42 -1.75
C ARG A 341 15.12 3.65 -1.06
N LYS A 342 14.99 3.41 0.25
CA LYS A 342 16.05 2.79 1.07
C LYS A 342 15.63 1.49 1.72
N GLY A 343 14.34 1.15 1.68
CA GLY A 343 13.80 -0.08 2.27
C GLY A 343 13.76 -0.03 3.80
N VAL A 344 13.48 1.14 4.38
CA VAL A 344 13.28 1.27 5.83
C VAL A 344 12.07 0.43 6.27
N LYS A 345 12.26 -0.33 7.35
CA LYS A 345 11.25 -1.24 7.95
C LYS A 345 10.92 -0.87 9.40
N VAL A 346 11.72 -0.03 10.06
CA VAL A 346 11.46 0.50 11.40
C VAL A 346 11.53 2.02 11.36
N LEU A 347 10.51 2.69 11.90
CA LEU A 347 10.49 4.14 12.08
C LEU A 347 10.47 4.45 13.58
N VAL A 348 11.50 5.12 14.08
CA VAL A 348 11.58 5.58 15.47
C VAL A 348 11.22 7.06 15.54
N VAL A 349 10.29 7.40 16.43
CA VAL A 349 9.86 8.75 16.76
C VAL A 349 10.16 8.98 18.24
N ASP A 350 11.22 9.75 18.53
CA ASP A 350 11.73 9.92 19.89
C ASP A 350 12.18 11.36 20.21
N PRO A 351 11.42 12.13 20.99
CA PRO A 351 10.09 11.85 21.56
C PRO A 351 8.92 12.43 20.75
N PHE A 352 7.71 11.88 20.96
CA PHE A 352 6.46 12.34 20.35
C PHE A 352 6.21 13.84 20.54
N ASN A 353 6.48 14.38 21.74
CA ASN A 353 6.19 15.77 22.09
C ASN A 353 7.03 16.81 21.33
N ARG A 354 7.95 16.37 20.45
CA ARG A 354 8.76 17.27 19.62
C ARG A 354 8.11 17.63 18.30
N PHE A 355 6.99 17.01 17.96
CA PHE A 355 6.20 17.48 16.82
C PHE A 355 5.66 18.88 17.10
N GLU A 356 5.65 19.71 16.06
CA GLU A 356 4.92 20.98 16.08
C GLU A 356 3.42 20.68 16.01
N HIS A 357 2.79 20.71 17.18
CA HIS A 357 1.36 20.45 17.31
C HIS A 357 0.55 21.67 16.84
N GLN A 358 0.09 21.63 15.60
CA GLN A 358 -0.91 22.57 15.08
C GLN A 358 -2.30 22.07 15.49
N ILE A 359 -2.73 22.41 16.71
CA ILE A 359 -4.05 22.06 17.22
C ILE A 359 -5.04 23.15 16.79
N PRO A 360 -6.04 22.86 15.94
CA PRO A 360 -7.07 23.82 15.57
C PRO A 360 -7.90 24.25 16.80
N ASP A 361 -8.45 25.48 16.79
CA ASP A 361 -9.24 26.03 17.91
C ASP A 361 -10.45 25.18 18.34
N TRP A 362 -10.92 24.29 17.46
CA TRP A 362 -12.07 23.41 17.69
C TRP A 362 -11.70 21.99 18.16
N GLU A 363 -10.40 21.64 18.22
CA GLU A 363 -9.92 20.30 18.58
C GLU A 363 -9.22 20.34 19.96
N THR A 364 -9.56 19.41 20.84
CA THR A 364 -8.81 19.24 22.11
C THR A 364 -7.49 18.53 21.86
N GLU A 365 -6.48 18.74 22.71
CA GLU A 365 -5.20 18.01 22.65
C GLU A 365 -5.40 16.49 22.61
N THR A 366 -6.37 15.96 23.36
CA THR A 366 -6.70 14.53 23.37
C THR A 366 -7.24 14.03 22.03
N GLN A 367 -8.13 14.80 21.38
CA GLN A 367 -8.67 14.48 20.05
C GLN A 367 -7.56 14.56 18.99
N TYR A 368 -6.74 15.60 19.05
CA TYR A 368 -5.59 15.78 18.17
C TYR A 368 -4.62 14.60 18.26
N ILE A 369 -4.21 14.21 19.48
CA ILE A 369 -3.33 13.05 19.70
C ILE A 369 -3.98 11.77 19.17
N SER A 370 -5.28 11.60 19.38
CA SER A 370 -6.03 10.44 18.88
C SER A 370 -5.97 10.35 17.35
N ARG A 371 -6.14 11.48 16.64
CA ARG A 371 -6.04 11.57 15.17
C ARG A 371 -4.63 11.32 14.67
N ILE A 372 -3.62 11.92 15.29
CA ILE A 372 -2.21 11.68 14.93
C ILE A 372 -1.82 10.21 15.14
N PHE A 373 -2.37 9.56 16.17
CA PHE A 373 -2.15 8.13 16.38
C PHE A 373 -2.76 7.29 15.24
N ASP A 374 -3.92 7.67 14.71
CA ASP A 374 -4.51 7.02 13.53
C ASP A 374 -3.63 7.22 12.29
N GLU A 375 -3.06 8.41 12.10
CA GLU A 375 -2.10 8.68 11.03
C GLU A 375 -0.86 7.78 11.14
N PHE A 376 -0.31 7.60 12.35
CA PHE A 376 0.80 6.67 12.58
C PHE A 376 0.43 5.21 12.33
N SER A 377 -0.75 4.78 12.79
CA SER A 377 -1.23 3.41 12.59
C SER A 377 -1.45 3.12 11.11
N ASN A 378 -2.11 4.04 10.40
CA ASN A 378 -2.32 3.95 8.96
C ASN A 378 -0.98 3.96 8.20
N PHE A 379 -0.03 4.79 8.62
CA PHE A 379 1.31 4.80 8.03
C PHE A 379 2.03 3.47 8.23
N ALA A 380 2.01 2.91 9.45
CA ALA A 380 2.62 1.63 9.76
C ALA A 380 2.05 0.52 8.88
N VAL A 381 0.72 0.40 8.80
CA VAL A 381 0.00 -0.60 7.98
C VAL A 381 0.31 -0.41 6.50
N LYS A 382 0.13 0.80 5.96
CA LYS A 382 0.31 1.12 4.54
C LYS A 382 1.73 0.85 4.06
N HIS A 383 2.73 1.24 4.85
CA HIS A 383 4.13 1.11 4.48
C HIS A 383 4.78 -0.17 5.00
N LYS A 384 4.02 -1.02 5.72
CA LYS A 384 4.50 -2.25 6.37
C LYS A 384 5.81 -2.00 7.13
N VAL A 385 5.77 -1.03 8.06
CA VAL A 385 6.88 -0.70 8.97
C VAL A 385 6.47 -0.91 10.43
N LEU A 386 7.42 -1.24 11.30
CA LEU A 386 7.25 -1.12 12.75
C LEU A 386 7.47 0.34 13.14
N LEU A 387 6.45 1.00 13.67
CA LEU A 387 6.59 2.38 14.17
C LEU A 387 6.79 2.35 15.69
N ILE A 388 7.89 2.89 16.17
CA ILE A 388 8.23 2.97 17.60
C ILE A 388 8.09 4.42 18.05
N LEU A 389 7.16 4.65 18.98
CA LEU A 389 6.81 5.96 19.49
C LEU A 389 7.23 6.11 20.95
N VAL A 390 8.13 7.03 21.24
CA VAL A 390 8.52 7.34 22.63
C VAL A 390 7.67 8.49 23.15
N ALA A 391 6.89 8.22 24.20
CA ALA A 391 5.98 9.19 24.79
C ALA A 391 6.29 9.39 26.29
N HIS A 392 6.25 10.65 26.72
CA HIS A 392 6.55 11.00 28.11
C HIS A 392 5.30 10.95 28.99
N PRO A 393 5.42 10.42 30.23
CA PRO A 393 4.33 10.46 31.18
C PRO A 393 4.05 11.89 31.65
N THR A 394 2.84 12.10 32.16
CA THR A 394 2.51 13.25 33.00
C THR A 394 3.39 13.28 34.25
N LYS A 395 3.36 14.41 34.97
CA LYS A 395 4.11 14.54 36.23
C LYS A 395 3.49 13.65 37.31
N LEU A 396 4.07 12.48 37.51
CA LEU A 396 3.68 11.53 38.57
C LEU A 396 3.92 12.13 39.96
N ARG A 397 3.15 11.69 40.96
CA ARG A 397 3.37 12.04 42.37
C ARG A 397 4.23 10.97 43.03
N ARG A 398 5.27 11.37 43.76
CA ARG A 398 6.06 10.44 44.58
C ARG A 398 5.25 10.02 45.79
N GLU A 399 5.39 8.76 46.17
CA GLU A 399 4.87 8.28 47.44
C GLU A 399 5.61 8.95 48.61
N PRO A 400 4.91 9.30 49.70
CA PRO A 400 5.54 9.86 50.89
C PRO A 400 6.65 8.95 51.42
N GLY A 401 7.88 9.47 51.51
CA GLY A 401 9.06 8.72 52.00
C GLY A 401 9.85 7.95 50.93
N SER A 402 9.33 7.81 49.71
CA SER A 402 10.07 7.16 48.62
C SER A 402 11.00 8.15 47.90
N LYS A 403 12.26 7.75 47.69
CA LYS A 403 13.22 8.48 46.84
C LYS A 403 13.01 8.22 45.35
N ARG A 404 12.34 7.11 44.99
CA ARG A 404 12.09 6.72 43.60
C ARG A 404 10.74 7.27 43.11
N TRP A 405 10.67 7.49 41.80
CA TRP A 405 9.39 7.74 41.15
C TRP A 405 8.62 6.42 41.00
N PRO A 406 7.28 6.44 41.04
CA PRO A 406 6.50 5.25 40.70
C PRO A 406 6.72 4.87 39.24
N VAL A 407 6.64 3.58 38.95
CA VAL A 407 6.69 3.05 37.58
C VAL A 407 5.41 3.51 36.85
N PRO A 408 5.51 4.27 35.74
CA PRO A 408 4.33 4.72 35.02
C PRO A 408 3.62 3.55 34.36
N THR A 409 2.34 3.73 34.10
CA THR A 409 1.56 2.94 33.17
C THR A 409 1.43 3.67 31.84
N LEU A 410 0.92 3.00 30.81
CA LEU A 410 0.62 3.64 29.53
C LEU A 410 -0.52 4.66 29.62
N TYR A 411 -1.39 4.54 30.63
CA TYR A 411 -2.41 5.55 30.92
C TYR A 411 -1.84 6.83 31.54
N ASP A 412 -0.62 6.77 32.08
CA ASP A 412 0.05 7.94 32.63
C ASP A 412 0.71 8.81 31.54
N ILE A 413 0.69 8.40 30.27
CA ILE A 413 1.22 9.18 29.15
C ILE A 413 0.45 10.51 29.02
N ASN A 414 1.20 11.62 28.87
CA ASN A 414 0.59 12.93 28.78
C ASN A 414 -0.29 13.10 27.52
N GLY A 415 -1.40 13.83 27.68
CA GLY A 415 -2.26 14.29 26.60
C GLY A 415 -3.44 13.37 26.24
N SER A 416 -3.29 12.04 26.25
CA SER A 416 -4.37 11.14 25.83
C SER A 416 -4.24 9.68 26.29
N ALA A 417 -5.37 9.04 26.62
CA ALA A 417 -5.44 7.59 26.79
C ALA A 417 -5.34 6.81 25.46
N ALA A 418 -5.37 7.51 24.31
CA ALA A 418 -5.25 6.91 22.98
C ALA A 418 -3.96 6.09 22.82
N PHE A 419 -2.87 6.49 23.49
CA PHE A 419 -1.61 5.73 23.47
C PHE A 419 -1.77 4.29 23.95
N PHE A 420 -2.57 4.03 24.99
CA PHE A 420 -2.85 2.66 25.42
C PHE A 420 -3.88 1.99 24.51
N ASN A 421 -4.96 2.70 24.20
CA ASN A 421 -6.10 2.10 23.50
C ASN A 421 -5.75 1.67 22.07
N LYS A 422 -4.97 2.49 21.35
CA LYS A 422 -4.71 2.33 19.91
C LYS A 422 -3.39 1.63 19.58
N THR A 423 -2.39 1.64 20.46
CA THR A 423 -1.11 0.98 20.20
C THR A 423 -1.26 -0.54 20.13
N ASP A 424 -0.51 -1.21 19.26
CA ASP A 424 -0.49 -2.67 19.18
C ASP A 424 0.42 -3.25 20.27
N TYR A 425 1.57 -2.61 20.50
CA TYR A 425 2.50 -2.95 21.57
C TYR A 425 2.67 -1.79 22.55
N GLY A 426 2.75 -2.12 23.83
CA GLY A 426 2.93 -1.16 24.90
C GLY A 426 4.07 -1.56 25.82
N MET A 427 5.04 -0.66 26.03
CA MET A 427 6.23 -0.95 26.82
C MET A 427 6.55 0.18 27.80
N VAL A 428 6.94 -0.18 29.02
CA VAL A 428 7.35 0.75 30.08
C VAL A 428 8.79 0.45 30.46
N ILE A 429 9.63 1.48 30.47
CA ILE A 429 11.04 1.42 30.88
C ILE A 429 11.22 2.15 32.20
N ASP A 430 11.66 1.42 33.23
CA ASP A 430 12.03 1.95 34.53
C ASP A 430 13.47 1.55 34.90
N ARG A 431 14.22 2.49 35.46
CA ARG A 431 15.63 2.27 35.83
C ARG A 431 15.78 2.41 37.33
N ASN A 432 16.41 1.42 37.93
CA ASN A 432 16.80 1.42 39.33
C ASN A 432 18.32 1.50 39.45
N ASP A 433 18.82 2.72 39.68
CA ASP A 433 20.26 2.96 39.85
C ASP A 433 20.83 2.33 41.13
N GLU A 434 20.04 2.18 42.19
CA GLU A 434 20.48 1.57 43.46
C GLU A 434 20.77 0.08 43.27
N LEU A 435 19.97 -0.61 42.45
CA LEU A 435 20.15 -2.03 42.14
C LEU A 435 20.99 -2.28 40.88
N GLY A 436 21.30 -1.23 40.11
CA GLY A 436 21.97 -1.34 38.81
C GLY A 436 21.15 -2.12 37.77
N GLN A 437 19.82 -2.01 37.83
CA GLN A 437 18.88 -2.80 37.03
C GLN A 437 17.92 -1.91 36.24
N VAL A 438 17.51 -2.38 35.06
CA VAL A 438 16.48 -1.78 34.21
C VAL A 438 15.32 -2.78 34.08
N LEU A 439 14.13 -2.33 34.44
CA LEU A 439 12.87 -3.02 34.20
C LEU A 439 12.33 -2.59 32.83
N VAL A 440 11.98 -3.59 32.03
CA VAL A 440 11.24 -3.46 30.78
C VAL A 440 9.95 -4.22 30.95
N ARG A 441 8.87 -3.49 31.19
CA ARG A 441 7.53 -4.06 31.32
C ARG A 441 6.84 -4.03 29.97
N VAL A 442 6.53 -5.19 29.42
CA VAL A 442 5.60 -5.35 28.31
C VAL A 442 4.19 -5.21 28.89
N ALA A 443 3.57 -4.07 28.69
CA ALA A 443 2.25 -3.76 29.24
C ALA A 443 1.10 -4.15 28.30
N LYS A 444 1.37 -4.28 27.00
CA LYS A 444 0.37 -4.67 26.00
C LYS A 444 1.03 -5.37 24.81
N VAL A 445 0.41 -6.46 24.37
CA VAL A 445 0.61 -7.10 23.06
C VAL A 445 -0.79 -7.40 22.51
N ARG A 446 -1.14 -6.82 21.37
CA ARG A 446 -2.50 -6.91 20.82
C ARG A 446 -2.84 -8.31 20.30
N PHE A 447 -1.87 -8.98 19.68
CA PHE A 447 -2.04 -10.30 19.09
C PHE A 447 -1.30 -11.34 19.92
N ASP A 448 -2.03 -12.35 20.38
CA ASP A 448 -1.58 -13.40 21.30
C ASP A 448 -0.41 -14.23 20.78
N HIS A 449 -0.37 -14.55 19.48
CA HIS A 449 0.72 -15.30 18.87
C HIS A 449 2.08 -14.56 18.91
N LEU A 450 2.09 -13.25 19.17
CA LEU A 450 3.29 -12.42 19.27
C LEU A 450 3.77 -12.24 20.71
N GLY A 451 3.04 -12.75 21.71
CA GLY A 451 3.41 -12.71 23.11
C GLY A 451 2.32 -12.12 24.01
N GLY A 452 2.71 -11.65 25.19
CA GLY A 452 1.79 -11.17 26.21
C GLY A 452 2.45 -10.30 27.29
N PRO A 453 1.66 -9.69 28.18
CA PRO A 453 2.18 -8.82 29.21
C PRO A 453 3.12 -9.53 30.19
N GLY A 454 4.16 -8.83 30.64
CA GLY A 454 5.11 -9.35 31.61
C GLY A 454 6.30 -8.42 31.83
N ASP A 455 7.19 -8.81 32.74
CA ASP A 455 8.36 -8.02 33.13
C ASP A 455 9.65 -8.73 32.71
N ALA A 456 10.53 -7.98 32.04
CA ALA A 456 11.88 -8.41 31.69
C ALA A 456 12.90 -7.49 32.36
N PHE A 457 13.92 -8.10 32.97
CA PHE A 457 14.95 -7.38 33.72
C PHE A 457 16.29 -7.42 33.00
N PHE A 458 16.98 -6.28 33.02
CA PHE A 458 18.25 -6.10 32.33
C PHE A 458 19.29 -5.40 33.19
N ALA A 459 20.55 -5.74 32.96
CA ALA A 459 21.68 -4.93 33.37
C ALA A 459 22.20 -4.11 32.18
N PHE A 460 22.54 -2.84 32.42
CA PHE A 460 23.02 -1.93 31.37
C PHE A 460 24.54 -1.76 31.41
N SER A 461 25.21 -2.04 30.29
CA SER A 461 26.67 -1.85 30.19
C SER A 461 27.00 -0.43 29.78
N THR A 462 27.62 0.35 30.67
CA THR A 462 28.14 1.67 30.29
C THR A 462 29.35 1.60 29.34
N TYR A 463 29.97 0.42 29.18
CA TYR A 463 31.10 0.20 28.29
C TYR A 463 30.69 0.22 26.81
N ASN A 464 29.69 -0.57 26.44
CA ASN A 464 29.24 -0.70 25.05
C ASN A 464 27.80 -0.26 24.79
N GLY A 465 27.04 0.10 25.83
CA GLY A 465 25.66 0.56 25.70
C GLY A 465 24.64 -0.55 25.47
N ARG A 466 25.01 -1.82 25.70
CA ARG A 466 24.11 -2.98 25.56
C ARG A 466 23.34 -3.28 26.83
N TYR A 467 22.20 -3.94 26.66
CA TYR A 467 21.42 -4.56 27.73
C TYR A 467 21.73 -6.06 27.77
N THR A 468 21.89 -6.60 28.98
CA THR A 468 22.11 -8.04 29.21
C THR A 468 20.98 -8.56 30.08
N PRO A 469 20.26 -9.63 29.66
CA PRO A 469 19.23 -10.26 30.48
C PRO A 469 19.76 -10.62 31.88
N THR A 470 18.94 -10.39 32.90
CA THR A 470 19.23 -10.76 34.29
C THR A 470 17.94 -11.12 35.01
N GLU A 471 18.05 -11.71 36.19
CA GLU A 471 16.91 -11.97 37.08
C GLU A 471 16.55 -10.70 37.86
N GLU A 472 15.35 -10.66 38.43
CA GLU A 472 14.92 -9.56 39.29
C GLU A 472 15.91 -9.37 40.45
N ARG A 473 16.38 -8.13 40.65
CA ARG A 473 17.22 -7.79 41.78
C ARG A 473 16.32 -7.26 42.89
N THR A 474 16.52 -7.74 44.11
CA THR A 474 15.88 -7.18 45.30
C THR A 474 16.97 -6.86 46.33
N LEU A 475 16.61 -6.18 47.43
CA LEU A 475 17.56 -5.89 48.50
C LEU A 475 18.11 -7.18 49.15
N ASP A 476 17.31 -8.25 49.15
CA ASP A 476 17.65 -9.53 49.78
C ASP A 476 18.21 -10.56 48.78
N HIS A 477 18.03 -10.32 47.48
CA HIS A 477 18.48 -11.20 46.41
C HIS A 477 19.22 -10.43 45.33
N ASN A 478 20.53 -10.64 45.26
CA ASN A 478 21.38 -10.10 44.21
C ASN A 478 21.87 -11.24 43.30
N PRO A 479 21.30 -11.42 42.09
CA PRO A 479 21.76 -12.41 41.13
C PRO A 479 23.22 -12.15 40.73
N PRO A 480 23.93 -13.18 40.24
CA PRO A 480 25.32 -13.08 39.82
C PRO A 480 25.53 -11.96 38.80
N GLU A 481 26.76 -11.44 38.72
CA GLU A 481 27.08 -10.40 37.76
C GLU A 481 26.72 -10.84 36.33
N PRO A 482 26.07 -9.95 35.56
CA PRO A 482 25.67 -10.26 34.19
C PRO A 482 26.92 -10.58 33.36
N LYS A 483 26.84 -11.64 32.55
CA LYS A 483 27.90 -11.98 31.61
C LYS A 483 27.89 -10.97 30.45
N TRP A 484 28.74 -9.95 30.56
CA TRP A 484 28.80 -8.87 29.58
C TRP A 484 29.21 -9.38 28.19
N GLU A 485 28.40 -9.04 27.20
CA GLU A 485 28.64 -9.40 25.81
C GLU A 485 29.44 -8.31 25.09
N HIS A 486 30.67 -8.64 24.68
CA HIS A 486 31.61 -7.73 24.01
C HIS A 486 31.91 -8.11 22.55
N THR A 487 31.18 -9.07 21.99
CA THR A 487 31.35 -9.55 20.62
C THR A 487 30.92 -8.48 19.61
N ASN A 488 31.67 -8.39 18.51
CA ASN A 488 31.30 -7.52 17.40
C ASN A 488 30.25 -8.22 16.53
N PHE A 489 29.01 -7.75 16.59
CA PHE A 489 27.90 -8.37 15.88
C PHE A 489 28.04 -8.30 14.35
N LEU A 490 28.83 -7.34 13.83
CA LEU A 490 29.08 -7.25 12.39
C LEU A 490 30.05 -8.31 11.90
N THR A 491 30.98 -8.75 12.74
CA THR A 491 31.90 -9.82 12.36
C THR A 491 31.17 -11.14 12.14
N GLU A 492 30.11 -11.39 12.91
CA GLU A 492 29.23 -12.56 12.74
C GLU A 492 28.28 -12.39 11.57
N LYS A 493 27.63 -11.23 11.47
CA LYS A 493 26.67 -10.92 10.40
C LYS A 493 27.28 -10.89 9.00
N LEU A 494 28.52 -10.43 8.86
CA LEU A 494 29.19 -10.27 7.57
C LEU A 494 30.08 -11.47 7.21
N LYS A 495 29.98 -12.60 7.94
CA LYS A 495 30.63 -13.84 7.48
C LYS A 495 29.98 -14.25 6.16
N PRO A 496 30.76 -14.64 5.14
CA PRO A 496 30.19 -15.26 3.96
C PRO A 496 29.41 -16.49 4.41
N GLU A 497 28.12 -16.56 4.08
CA GLU A 497 27.40 -17.84 4.12
C GLU A 497 28.18 -18.80 3.23
N GLN A 498 28.76 -19.84 3.82
CA GLN A 498 29.24 -20.97 3.05
C GLN A 498 28.00 -21.59 2.40
N GLN A 499 27.70 -21.16 1.18
CA GLN A 499 26.68 -21.78 0.35
C GLN A 499 27.04 -23.27 0.25
N GLY A 500 26.22 -24.08 0.91
CA GLY A 500 26.11 -25.51 0.63
C GLY A 500 25.58 -25.70 -0.78
N LEU A 501 26.41 -25.44 -1.78
CA LEU A 501 26.31 -26.12 -3.06
C LEU A 501 27.01 -27.46 -2.85
N GLY A 502 26.24 -28.43 -2.33
CA GLY A 502 26.57 -29.83 -2.51
C GLY A 502 26.65 -30.08 -4.00
N PHE A 503 27.86 -30.06 -4.55
CA PHE A 503 28.13 -30.72 -5.80
C PHE A 503 27.85 -32.20 -5.55
N ASN A 504 26.78 -32.72 -6.13
CA ASN A 504 26.65 -34.14 -6.41
C ASN A 504 27.78 -34.50 -7.37
N GLU A 505 28.94 -34.84 -6.81
CA GLU A 505 29.90 -35.72 -7.44
C GLU A 505 29.57 -37.14 -6.98
N GLY A 506 29.16 -38.01 -7.90
CA GLY A 506 29.09 -39.45 -7.64
C GLY A 506 28.03 -40.20 -8.43
N GLU A 507 28.48 -40.73 -9.57
CA GLU A 507 28.13 -42.02 -10.22
C GLU A 507 26.68 -42.34 -10.62
#